data_AF-A0AAU4QDW8-F1
#
_entry.id   AF-A0AAU4QDW8-F1
#
_cell.length_a   1.000
_cell.length_b   1.000
_cell.length_c   1.000
_cell.angle_alpha   90.00
_cell.angle_beta   90.00
_cell.angle_gamma   90.00
#
_symmetry.space_group_name_H-M   'P 1'
#
loop_
_entity.id
_entity.type
_entity.pdbx_description
1 polymer ?
#
loop_
_entity_poly.entity_id
_entity_poly.type
_entity_poly.pdbx_seq_one_letter_code
_entity_poly.pdbx_strand_id
1 'polypeptide(L)'
;MGPDTEGEETLVERARRVVLSAPMSQREFADRVGMDPTALSKALRGNRRLRDVEVAAIAQVGKVSQRYLRTGAGRPPVPRQGTNGTQSTRRRADAVDAELRRTQILEATARLIARRGFHKVRVADIAEACGTSTGTVHYHFPTKDAALRAALLFYADRFHTRLEAEFETADSTVEKLRRLIEVQLTTTEEDADEWSVWVQSWNEAILDPSLRDGQRGVYAGWHGVVLDLVRTCQREGMAEGVDAQALAARFTGLVDGLAIQVLAGTGDMDAARMRELLLDAFEPYISLRKGS
;
A
#
# COMPACT_ATOMS: atom_id res chain seq x y z
N MET A 1 -12.11 -37.06 -39.73
CA MET A 1 -11.64 -36.62 -38.40
C MET A 1 -10.78 -35.38 -38.63
N GLY A 2 -11.44 -34.23 -38.83
CA GLY A 2 -10.76 -32.94 -38.95
C GLY A 2 -10.54 -32.41 -37.54
N PRO A 3 -9.37 -31.85 -37.19
CA PRO A 3 -9.16 -31.29 -35.88
C PRO A 3 -10.03 -30.03 -35.73
N ASP A 4 -10.88 -30.03 -34.70
CA ASP A 4 -11.68 -28.89 -34.26
C ASP A 4 -10.78 -27.66 -34.06
N THR A 5 -10.95 -26.66 -34.92
CA THR A 5 -10.51 -25.29 -34.65
C THR A 5 -11.45 -24.70 -33.60
N GLU A 6 -11.17 -24.94 -32.31
CA GLU A 6 -11.71 -24.10 -31.24
C GLU A 6 -11.23 -22.67 -31.48
N GLY A 7 -12.14 -21.80 -31.92
CA GLY A 7 -11.84 -20.42 -32.27
C GLY A 7 -11.25 -19.66 -31.08
N GLU A 8 -10.00 -19.22 -31.20
CA GLU A 8 -9.37 -18.34 -30.23
C GLU A 8 -10.22 -17.07 -30.06
N GLU A 9 -10.80 -16.90 -28.87
CA GLU A 9 -11.57 -15.69 -28.54
C GLU A 9 -10.71 -14.45 -28.81
N THR A 10 -11.29 -13.41 -29.38
CA THR A 10 -10.57 -12.17 -29.68
C THR A 10 -10.43 -11.30 -28.43
N LEU A 11 -9.46 -10.37 -28.42
CA LEU A 11 -9.31 -9.39 -27.33
C LEU A 11 -10.61 -8.61 -27.08
N VAL A 12 -11.34 -8.28 -28.14
CA VAL A 12 -12.62 -7.54 -28.06
C VAL A 12 -13.70 -8.36 -27.37
N GLU A 13 -13.80 -9.66 -27.66
CA GLU A 13 -14.76 -10.56 -27.03
C GLU A 13 -14.45 -10.76 -25.55
N ARG A 14 -13.18 -10.94 -25.19
CA ARG A 14 -12.75 -11.00 -23.78
C ARG A 14 -13.00 -9.69 -23.05
N ALA A 15 -12.70 -8.55 -23.67
CA ALA A 15 -12.99 -7.24 -23.10
C ALA A 15 -14.49 -7.05 -22.88
N ARG A 16 -15.34 -7.46 -23.84
CA ARG A 16 -16.79 -7.43 -23.71
C ARG A 16 -17.26 -8.33 -22.55
N ARG A 17 -16.71 -9.54 -22.44
CA ARG A 17 -17.02 -10.47 -21.35
C ARG A 17 -16.69 -9.87 -19.98
N VAL A 18 -15.53 -9.23 -19.86
CA VAL A 18 -15.10 -8.54 -18.63
C VAL A 18 -16.05 -7.40 -18.27
N VAL A 19 -16.38 -6.54 -19.23
CA VAL A 19 -17.29 -5.41 -19.01
C VAL A 19 -18.70 -5.87 -18.62
N LEU A 20 -19.23 -6.91 -19.27
CA LEU A 20 -20.56 -7.45 -18.94
C LEU A 20 -20.60 -8.16 -17.58
N SER A 21 -19.49 -8.76 -17.16
CA SER A 21 -19.36 -9.46 -15.88
C SER A 21 -19.14 -8.51 -14.70
N ALA A 22 -18.67 -7.29 -14.97
CA ALA A 22 -18.40 -6.29 -13.94
C ALA A 22 -19.70 -5.84 -13.22
N PRO A 23 -19.70 -5.63 -11.89
CA PRO A 23 -20.89 -5.33 -11.11
C PRO A 23 -21.37 -3.86 -11.25
N MET A 24 -21.25 -3.27 -12.43
CA MET A 24 -21.59 -1.88 -12.74
C MET A 24 -22.18 -1.78 -14.15
N SER A 25 -22.74 -0.63 -14.51
CA SER A 25 -23.18 -0.33 -15.87
C SER A 25 -21.97 -0.10 -16.80
N GLN A 26 -22.15 -0.27 -18.10
CA GLN A 26 -21.09 0.02 -19.08
C GLN A 26 -20.63 1.48 -19.04
N ARG A 27 -21.52 2.41 -18.68
CA ARG A 27 -21.20 3.84 -18.52
C ARG A 27 -20.28 4.06 -17.32
N GLU A 28 -20.63 3.54 -16.16
CA GLU A 28 -19.78 3.60 -14.96
C GLU A 28 -18.45 2.89 -15.16
N PHE A 29 -18.45 1.78 -15.91
CA PHE A 29 -17.22 1.08 -16.28
C PHE A 29 -16.32 1.99 -17.13
N ALA A 30 -16.89 2.68 -18.13
CA ALA A 30 -16.18 3.63 -18.98
C ALA A 30 -15.56 4.78 -18.17
N ASP A 31 -16.33 5.37 -17.26
CA ASP A 31 -15.86 6.46 -16.40
C ASP A 31 -14.67 6.00 -15.53
N ARG A 32 -14.73 4.78 -14.98
CA ARG A 32 -13.65 4.20 -14.14
C ARG A 32 -12.38 3.83 -14.91
N VAL A 33 -12.50 3.48 -16.20
CA VAL A 33 -11.32 3.27 -17.06
C VAL A 33 -10.82 4.57 -17.70
N GLY A 34 -11.41 5.72 -17.39
CA GLY A 34 -11.06 7.01 -17.99
C GLY A 34 -11.38 7.10 -19.49
N MET A 35 -12.40 6.37 -19.96
CA MET A 35 -12.84 6.36 -21.35
C MET A 35 -14.21 7.01 -21.50
N ASP A 36 -14.40 7.70 -22.62
CA ASP A 36 -15.75 8.10 -23.03
C ASP A 36 -16.66 6.86 -23.21
N PRO A 37 -17.90 6.86 -22.69
CA PRO A 37 -18.84 5.74 -22.80
C PRO A 37 -19.12 5.30 -24.24
N THR A 38 -19.16 6.24 -25.19
CA THR A 38 -19.37 5.97 -26.62
C THR A 38 -18.12 5.32 -27.23
N ALA A 39 -16.92 5.77 -26.83
CA ALA A 39 -15.65 5.18 -27.24
C ALA A 39 -15.49 3.73 -26.75
N LEU A 40 -15.82 3.45 -25.48
CA LEU A 40 -15.85 2.07 -24.95
C LEU A 40 -16.86 1.22 -25.72
N SER A 41 -18.06 1.74 -25.97
CA SER A 41 -19.10 1.02 -26.72
C SER A 41 -18.72 0.71 -28.17
N LYS A 42 -18.00 1.61 -28.85
CA LYS A 42 -17.43 1.35 -30.19
C LYS A 42 -16.33 0.28 -30.12
N ALA A 43 -15.49 0.31 -29.08
CA ALA A 43 -14.42 -0.66 -28.90
C ALA A 43 -14.94 -2.09 -28.64
N LEU A 44 -15.94 -2.24 -27.77
CA LEU A 44 -16.58 -3.53 -27.47
C LEU A 44 -17.40 -4.11 -28.63
N ARG A 45 -17.66 -3.30 -29.67
CA ARG A 45 -18.29 -3.73 -30.93
C ARG A 45 -17.28 -4.00 -32.04
N GLY A 46 -15.98 -3.85 -31.78
CA GLY A 46 -14.92 -4.02 -32.78
C GLY A 46 -14.72 -2.82 -33.71
N ASN A 47 -15.51 -1.75 -33.53
CA ASN A 47 -15.47 -0.55 -34.38
C ASN A 47 -14.37 0.44 -33.98
N ARG A 48 -13.58 0.12 -32.95
CA ARG A 48 -12.45 0.91 -32.45
C ARG A 48 -11.44 -0.01 -31.80
N ARG A 49 -10.16 0.14 -32.14
CA ARG A 49 -9.07 -0.60 -31.46
C ARG A 49 -8.88 -0.08 -30.04
N LEU A 50 -8.68 -1.00 -29.10
CA LEU A 50 -8.27 -0.66 -27.72
C LEU A 50 -6.77 -0.41 -27.71
N ARG A 51 -6.36 0.73 -27.13
CA ARG A 51 -4.94 1.04 -26.90
C ARG A 51 -4.42 0.22 -25.72
N ASP A 52 -3.11 0.02 -25.62
CA ASP A 52 -2.52 -0.76 -24.53
C ASP A 52 -2.87 -0.23 -23.13
N VAL A 53 -2.89 1.10 -22.97
CA VAL A 53 -3.33 1.78 -21.74
C VAL A 53 -4.80 1.51 -21.41
N GLU A 54 -5.66 1.36 -22.42
CA GLU A 54 -7.08 1.05 -22.22
C GLU A 54 -7.28 -0.44 -21.88
N VAL A 55 -6.48 -1.33 -22.48
CA VAL A 55 -6.46 -2.75 -22.12
C VAL A 55 -6.01 -2.94 -20.66
N ALA A 56 -4.99 -2.19 -20.23
CA ALA A 56 -4.54 -2.18 -18.84
C ALA A 56 -5.64 -1.69 -17.88
N ALA A 57 -6.30 -0.59 -18.22
CA ALA A 57 -7.38 -0.04 -17.41
C ALA A 57 -8.60 -1.00 -17.33
N ILE A 58 -9.00 -1.61 -18.45
CA ILE A 58 -10.09 -2.61 -18.48
C ILE A 58 -9.72 -3.84 -17.64
N ALA A 59 -8.45 -4.29 -17.68
CA ALA A 59 -7.98 -5.41 -16.86
C ALA A 59 -8.08 -5.09 -15.36
N GLN A 60 -7.60 -3.92 -14.96
CA GLN A 60 -7.62 -3.45 -13.57
C GLN A 60 -9.04 -3.30 -13.03
N VAL A 61 -9.91 -2.55 -13.73
CA VAL A 61 -11.31 -2.34 -13.31
C VAL A 61 -12.11 -3.65 -13.35
N GLY A 62 -11.82 -4.50 -14.34
CA GLY A 62 -12.42 -5.82 -14.52
C GLY A 62 -11.91 -6.91 -13.57
N LYS A 63 -10.87 -6.61 -12.78
CA LYS A 63 -10.19 -7.56 -11.88
C LYS A 63 -9.71 -8.84 -12.60
N VAL A 64 -9.18 -8.69 -13.81
CA VAL A 64 -8.55 -9.76 -14.59
C VAL A 64 -7.11 -9.35 -14.94
N SER A 65 -6.26 -10.31 -15.31
CA SER A 65 -4.91 -9.97 -15.78
C SER A 65 -4.94 -9.39 -17.20
N GLN A 66 -3.98 -8.53 -17.53
CA GLN A 66 -3.79 -8.08 -18.91
C GLN A 66 -3.49 -9.26 -19.85
N ARG A 67 -2.79 -10.27 -19.34
CA ARG A 67 -2.52 -11.53 -20.03
C ARG A 67 -3.82 -12.23 -20.45
N TYR A 68 -4.83 -12.28 -19.58
CA TYR A 68 -6.14 -12.82 -19.92
C TYR A 68 -6.77 -12.05 -21.08
N LEU A 69 -6.82 -10.72 -21.03
CA LEU A 69 -7.40 -9.93 -22.14
C LEU A 69 -6.66 -10.12 -23.47
N ARG A 70 -5.34 -10.24 -23.44
CA ARG A 70 -4.51 -10.33 -24.65
C ARG A 70 -4.49 -11.72 -25.27
N THR A 71 -4.38 -12.77 -24.47
CA THR A 71 -4.14 -14.15 -24.97
C THR A 71 -5.12 -15.17 -24.44
N GLY A 72 -6.06 -14.79 -23.58
CA GLY A 72 -6.96 -15.72 -22.89
C GLY A 72 -6.31 -16.48 -21.74
N ALA A 73 -4.99 -16.40 -21.57
CA ALA A 73 -4.26 -17.09 -20.51
C ALA A 73 -4.42 -16.37 -19.16
N GLY A 74 -5.09 -17.03 -18.21
CA GLY A 74 -5.33 -16.51 -16.86
C GLY A 74 -6.77 -16.79 -16.40
N ARG A 75 -7.11 -16.31 -15.20
CA ARG A 75 -8.45 -16.51 -14.64
C ARG A 75 -9.49 -15.64 -15.37
N PRO A 76 -10.54 -16.22 -16.00
CA PRO A 76 -11.61 -15.44 -16.62
C PRO A 76 -12.46 -14.71 -15.57
N PRO A 77 -13.20 -13.65 -15.98
CA PRO A 77 -14.13 -12.97 -15.08
C PRO A 77 -15.26 -13.91 -14.66
N VAL A 78 -15.70 -13.81 -13.41
CA VAL A 78 -16.80 -14.64 -12.88
C VAL A 78 -18.13 -14.14 -13.47
N PRO A 79 -18.90 -14.98 -14.20
CA PRO A 79 -20.17 -14.57 -14.77
C PRO A 79 -21.19 -14.19 -13.68
N ARG A 80 -21.99 -13.16 -13.95
CA ARG A 80 -23.14 -12.78 -13.10
C ARG A 80 -24.17 -13.93 -13.10
N GLN A 81 -24.20 -14.74 -12.05
CA GLN A 81 -25.35 -15.63 -11.79
C GLN A 81 -26.53 -14.77 -11.31
N GLY A 82 -27.63 -14.82 -12.06
CA GLY A 82 -28.80 -14.00 -11.82
C GLY A 82 -29.47 -14.29 -10.49
N THR A 83 -29.49 -13.30 -9.59
CA THR A 83 -30.47 -13.16 -8.50
C THR A 83 -30.58 -11.68 -8.11
N ASN A 84 -31.79 -11.11 -8.17
CA ASN A 84 -32.26 -9.89 -7.49
C ASN A 84 -31.26 -8.70 -7.35
N GLY A 85 -30.70 -8.25 -8.48
CA GLY A 85 -29.48 -7.45 -8.54
C GLY A 85 -29.55 -5.95 -8.19
N THR A 86 -30.71 -5.31 -8.06
CA THR A 86 -30.76 -3.82 -7.98
C THR A 86 -30.46 -3.27 -6.58
N GLN A 87 -30.81 -3.98 -5.50
CA GLN A 87 -30.49 -3.54 -4.13
C GLN A 87 -29.07 -3.93 -3.69
N SER A 88 -28.56 -5.09 -4.13
CA SER A 88 -27.23 -5.59 -3.78
C SER A 88 -26.09 -4.84 -4.50
N THR A 89 -26.31 -4.44 -5.76
CA THR A 89 -25.35 -3.62 -6.51
C THR A 89 -25.28 -2.19 -5.98
N ARG A 90 -26.42 -1.58 -5.63
CA ARG A 90 -26.47 -0.27 -4.96
C ARG A 90 -25.77 -0.30 -3.62
N ARG A 91 -26.06 -1.30 -2.76
CA ARG A 91 -25.34 -1.50 -1.48
C ARG A 91 -23.84 -1.69 -1.64
N ARG A 92 -23.38 -2.38 -2.69
CA ARG A 92 -21.94 -2.56 -2.97
C ARG A 92 -21.29 -1.29 -3.52
N ALA A 93 -21.96 -0.54 -4.38
CA ALA A 93 -21.48 0.75 -4.86
C ALA A 93 -21.40 1.77 -3.71
N ASP A 94 -22.47 1.86 -2.90
CA ASP A 94 -22.53 2.69 -1.70
C ASP A 94 -21.44 2.30 -0.69
N ALA A 95 -21.15 1.00 -0.53
CA ALA A 95 -20.07 0.51 0.33
C ALA A 95 -18.67 0.85 -0.20
N VAL A 96 -18.46 0.79 -1.53
CA VAL A 96 -17.18 1.18 -2.15
C VAL A 96 -16.97 2.69 -2.04
N ASP A 97 -18.01 3.49 -2.24
CA ASP A 97 -17.95 4.94 -2.10
C ASP A 97 -17.74 5.35 -0.63
N ALA A 98 -18.35 4.63 0.31
CA ALA A 98 -18.12 4.81 1.73
C ALA A 98 -16.68 4.46 2.14
N GLU A 99 -16.11 3.38 1.59
CA GLU A 99 -14.72 2.99 1.85
C GLU A 99 -13.73 3.99 1.24
N LEU A 100 -13.96 4.43 0.00
CA LEU A 100 -13.13 5.46 -0.64
C LEU A 100 -13.14 6.76 0.17
N ARG A 101 -14.32 7.17 0.64
CA ARG A 101 -14.48 8.35 1.50
C ARG A 101 -13.78 8.16 2.85
N ARG A 102 -13.86 6.96 3.45
CA ARG A 102 -13.13 6.61 4.67
C ARG A 102 -11.62 6.75 4.46
N THR A 103 -11.09 6.22 3.36
CA THR A 103 -9.67 6.34 3.02
C THR A 103 -9.24 7.78 2.82
N GLN A 104 -10.04 8.60 2.12
CA GLN A 104 -9.76 10.04 1.94
C GLN A 104 -9.71 10.79 3.28
N ILE A 105 -10.67 10.52 4.17
CA ILE A 105 -10.72 11.12 5.51
C ILE A 105 -9.48 10.70 6.32
N LEU A 106 -9.11 9.41 6.25
CA LEU A 106 -7.96 8.87 6.96
C LEU A 106 -6.64 9.48 6.46
N GLU A 107 -6.46 9.56 5.15
CA GLU A 107 -5.27 10.12 4.52
C GLU A 107 -5.13 11.62 4.81
N ALA A 108 -6.22 12.38 4.74
CA ALA A 108 -6.24 13.79 5.12
C ALA A 108 -5.93 13.98 6.61
N THR A 109 -6.49 13.12 7.47
CA THR A 109 -6.20 13.12 8.91
C THR A 109 -4.72 12.84 9.19
N ALA A 110 -4.16 11.81 8.54
CA ALA A 110 -2.77 11.42 8.71
C ALA A 110 -1.82 12.54 8.28
N ARG A 111 -2.05 13.16 7.11
CA ARG A 111 -1.27 14.32 6.65
C ARG A 111 -1.39 15.53 7.57
N LEU A 112 -2.57 15.83 8.09
CA LEU A 112 -2.75 16.94 9.04
C LEU A 112 -1.94 16.70 10.31
N ILE A 113 -2.01 15.49 10.87
CA ILE A 113 -1.24 15.12 12.08
C ILE A 113 0.26 15.18 11.79
N ALA A 114 0.70 14.64 10.65
CA ALA A 114 2.09 14.65 10.22
C ALA A 114 2.68 16.07 10.15
N ARG A 115 1.96 16.99 9.49
CA ARG A 115 2.47 18.34 9.17
C ARG A 115 2.20 19.39 10.23
N ARG A 116 1.08 19.29 10.96
CA ARG A 116 0.68 20.28 11.98
C ARG A 116 0.94 19.80 13.40
N GLY A 117 1.07 18.50 13.61
CA GLY A 117 1.24 17.89 14.92
C GLY A 117 -0.09 17.51 15.57
N PHE A 118 -0.13 16.32 16.15
CA PHE A 118 -1.27 15.69 16.81
C PHE A 118 -1.99 16.66 17.74
N HIS A 119 -1.29 17.28 18.69
CA HIS A 119 -1.91 18.17 19.66
C HIS A 119 -2.55 19.43 19.03
N LYS A 120 -2.01 19.93 17.90
CA LYS A 120 -2.52 21.13 17.24
C LYS A 120 -3.73 20.86 16.34
N VAL A 121 -3.85 19.65 15.80
CA VAL A 121 -4.98 19.26 14.95
C VAL A 121 -6.26 19.11 15.78
N ARG A 122 -7.32 19.77 15.36
CA ARG A 122 -8.68 19.65 15.89
C ARG A 122 -9.55 18.82 14.94
N VAL A 123 -10.62 18.23 15.47
CA VAL A 123 -11.63 17.52 14.66
C VAL A 123 -12.25 18.43 13.60
N ALA A 124 -12.42 19.73 13.91
CA ALA A 124 -12.88 20.73 12.97
C ALA A 124 -11.92 20.91 11.78
N ASP A 125 -10.61 20.90 12.01
CA ASP A 125 -9.61 21.04 10.94
C ASP A 125 -9.66 19.85 9.97
N ILE A 126 -9.88 18.65 10.51
CA ILE A 126 -10.06 17.43 9.70
C ILE A 126 -11.35 17.53 8.88
N ALA A 127 -12.44 17.96 9.52
CA ALA A 127 -13.73 18.10 8.86
C ALA A 127 -13.65 19.10 7.69
N GLU A 128 -13.02 20.26 7.92
CA GLU A 128 -12.76 21.27 6.91
C GLU A 128 -11.91 20.72 5.76
N ALA A 129 -10.77 20.08 6.06
CA ALA A 129 -9.88 19.52 5.04
C ALA A 129 -10.54 18.43 4.19
N CYS A 130 -11.50 17.70 4.75
CA CYS A 130 -12.23 16.63 4.05
C CYS A 130 -13.54 17.12 3.40
N GLY A 131 -13.92 18.40 3.56
CA GLY A 131 -15.21 18.91 3.10
C GLY A 131 -16.41 18.17 3.73
N THR A 132 -16.29 17.78 5.00
CA THR A 132 -17.31 16.99 5.73
C THR A 132 -17.68 17.63 7.06
N SER A 133 -18.60 17.01 7.80
CA SER A 133 -19.01 17.49 9.12
C SER A 133 -18.12 16.92 10.24
N THR A 134 -18.00 17.65 11.35
CA THR A 134 -17.33 17.12 12.56
C THR A 134 -17.98 15.85 13.08
N GLY A 135 -19.30 15.71 12.94
CA GLY A 135 -20.03 14.48 13.26
C GLY A 135 -19.59 13.29 12.41
N THR A 136 -19.31 13.50 11.12
CA THR A 136 -18.76 12.46 10.23
C THR A 136 -17.35 12.07 10.66
N VAL A 137 -16.51 13.02 11.05
CA VAL A 137 -15.17 12.71 11.56
C VAL A 137 -15.25 11.93 12.87
N HIS A 138 -16.13 12.32 13.82
CA HIS A 138 -16.34 11.60 15.07
C HIS A 138 -16.86 10.17 14.87
N TYR A 139 -17.68 9.95 13.84
CA TYR A 139 -18.12 8.61 13.46
C TYR A 139 -16.94 7.70 13.07
N HIS A 140 -15.93 8.24 12.39
CA HIS A 140 -14.73 7.49 12.03
C HIS A 140 -13.72 7.39 13.17
N PHE A 141 -13.55 8.46 13.95
CA PHE A 141 -12.60 8.58 15.03
C PHE A 141 -13.31 9.10 16.29
N PRO A 142 -13.79 8.18 17.15
CA PRO A 142 -14.53 8.56 18.35
C PRO A 142 -13.73 9.48 19.28
N THR A 143 -12.41 9.30 19.32
CA THR A 143 -11.47 10.10 20.10
C THR A 143 -10.33 10.61 19.24
N LYS A 144 -9.62 11.62 19.75
CA LYS A 144 -8.41 12.14 19.11
C LYS A 144 -7.33 11.06 19.01
N ASP A 145 -7.17 10.25 20.06
CA ASP A 145 -6.21 9.15 20.07
C ASP A 145 -6.57 8.05 19.06
N ALA A 146 -7.87 7.82 18.83
CA ALA A 146 -8.33 6.93 17.76
C ALA A 146 -7.93 7.47 16.37
N ALA A 147 -7.93 8.79 16.17
CA ALA A 147 -7.44 9.40 14.93
C ALA A 147 -5.93 9.23 14.76
N LEU A 148 -5.13 9.41 15.82
CA LEU A 148 -3.69 9.16 15.78
C LEU A 148 -3.37 7.69 15.50
N ARG A 149 -4.03 6.76 16.20
CA ARG A 149 -3.87 5.32 15.96
C ARG A 149 -4.26 4.95 14.53
N ALA A 150 -5.32 5.54 14.00
CA ALA A 150 -5.73 5.30 12.62
C ALA A 150 -4.68 5.82 11.63
N ALA A 151 -4.14 7.03 11.85
CA ALA A 151 -3.07 7.58 11.03
C ALA A 151 -1.80 6.72 11.06
N LEU A 152 -1.41 6.21 12.23
CA LEU A 152 -0.30 5.27 12.37
C LEU A 152 -0.54 3.99 11.57
N LEU A 153 -1.73 3.39 11.69
CA LEU A 153 -2.09 2.18 10.94
C LEU A 153 -2.14 2.41 9.43
N PHE A 154 -2.61 3.59 9.00
CA PHE A 154 -2.62 3.98 7.60
C PHE A 154 -1.20 3.98 7.00
N TYR A 155 -0.26 4.64 7.68
CA TYR A 155 1.13 4.67 7.23
C TYR A 155 1.81 3.30 7.35
N ALA A 156 1.53 2.54 8.40
CA ALA A 156 2.03 1.16 8.53
C ALA A 156 1.55 0.26 7.39
N ASP A 157 0.28 0.32 6.99
CA ASP A 157 -0.28 -0.45 5.88
C ASP A 157 0.34 -0.04 4.54
N ARG A 158 0.52 1.26 4.33
CA ARG A 158 1.21 1.79 3.15
C ARG A 158 2.68 1.34 3.10
N PHE A 159 3.38 1.35 4.23
CA PHE A 159 4.74 0.83 4.34
C PHE A 159 4.79 -0.65 3.97
N HIS A 160 3.92 -1.48 4.54
CA HIS A 160 3.86 -2.92 4.23
C HIS A 160 3.58 -3.13 2.73
N THR A 161 2.64 -2.40 2.15
CA THR A 161 2.33 -2.50 0.72
C THR A 161 3.53 -2.16 -0.16
N ARG A 162 4.27 -1.08 0.15
CA ARG A 162 5.51 -0.73 -0.57
C ARG A 162 6.55 -1.84 -0.42
N LEU A 163 6.76 -2.33 0.79
CA LEU A 163 7.76 -3.36 1.07
C LEU A 163 7.44 -4.69 0.37
N GLU A 164 6.17 -5.11 0.33
CA GLU A 164 5.74 -6.31 -0.38
C GLU A 164 6.05 -6.23 -1.88
N ALA A 165 5.75 -5.08 -2.51
CA ALA A 165 6.07 -4.84 -3.92
C ALA A 165 7.59 -4.87 -4.19
N GLU A 166 8.38 -4.29 -3.29
CA GLU A 166 9.84 -4.36 -3.35
C GLU A 166 10.36 -5.79 -3.16
N PHE A 167 9.73 -6.61 -2.33
CA PHE A 167 10.15 -8.00 -2.11
C PHE A 167 9.76 -8.95 -3.24
N GLU A 168 8.64 -8.69 -3.93
CA GLU A 168 8.19 -9.49 -5.07
C GLU A 168 9.19 -9.48 -6.23
N THR A 169 9.91 -8.38 -6.39
CA THR A 169 10.87 -8.18 -7.48
C THR A 169 12.34 -8.33 -7.06
N ALA A 170 12.59 -8.82 -5.83
CA ALA A 170 13.93 -9.02 -5.30
C ALA A 170 14.44 -10.46 -5.56
N ASP A 171 15.64 -10.57 -6.13
CA ASP A 171 16.22 -11.86 -6.54
C ASP A 171 16.81 -12.69 -5.40
N SER A 172 17.02 -12.10 -4.22
CA SER A 172 17.64 -12.76 -3.06
C SER A 172 17.24 -12.13 -1.73
N THR A 173 17.50 -12.83 -0.62
CA THR A 173 17.26 -12.31 0.74
C THR A 173 18.15 -11.11 1.07
N VAL A 174 19.39 -11.09 0.56
CA VAL A 174 20.30 -9.93 0.68
C VAL A 174 19.71 -8.71 -0.04
N GLU A 175 19.17 -8.90 -1.24
CA GLU A 175 18.51 -7.82 -1.97
C GLU A 175 17.26 -7.32 -1.24
N LYS A 176 16.49 -8.22 -0.61
CA LYS A 176 15.37 -7.83 0.26
C LYS A 176 15.81 -6.98 1.45
N LEU A 177 16.93 -7.32 2.11
CA LEU A 177 17.49 -6.50 3.18
C LEU A 177 17.92 -5.11 2.68
N ARG A 178 18.56 -5.03 1.51
CA ARG A 178 18.89 -3.74 0.88
C ARG A 178 17.64 -2.91 0.61
N ARG A 179 16.62 -3.50 -0.01
CA ARG A 179 15.37 -2.79 -0.33
C ARG A 179 14.64 -2.35 0.92
N LEU A 180 14.61 -3.18 1.96
CA LEU A 180 14.09 -2.82 3.27
C LEU A 180 14.80 -1.59 3.86
N ILE A 181 16.11 -1.45 3.68
CA ILE A 181 16.83 -0.23 4.06
C ILE A 181 16.33 0.96 3.23
N GLU A 182 16.23 0.82 1.91
CA GLU A 182 15.81 1.92 1.03
C GLU A 182 14.40 2.45 1.35
N VAL A 183 13.41 1.59 1.60
CA VAL A 183 12.06 2.04 1.98
C VAL A 183 11.96 2.69 3.36
N GLN A 184 13.00 2.60 4.20
CA GLN A 184 13.04 3.28 5.50
C GLN A 184 13.61 4.69 5.43
N LEU A 185 14.24 5.06 4.32
CA LEU A 185 14.88 6.36 4.17
C LEU A 185 13.85 7.47 3.99
N THR A 186 14.12 8.62 4.59
CA THR A 186 13.30 9.83 4.36
C THR A 186 13.79 10.53 3.10
N THR A 187 13.23 10.18 1.94
CA THR A 187 13.65 10.74 0.64
C THR A 187 12.63 11.66 0.00
N THR A 188 11.38 11.59 0.45
CA THR A 188 10.25 12.40 -0.02
C THR A 188 9.54 13.09 1.14
N GLU A 189 8.70 14.09 0.83
CA GLU A 189 7.81 14.69 1.84
C GLU A 189 6.85 13.66 2.45
N GLU A 190 6.42 12.66 1.67
CA GLU A 190 5.50 11.63 2.18
C GLU A 190 6.20 10.70 3.17
N ASP A 191 7.49 10.40 2.96
CA ASP A 191 8.29 9.64 3.94
C ASP A 191 8.49 10.43 5.23
N ALA A 192 8.71 11.74 5.13
CA ALA A 192 8.82 12.62 6.29
C ALA A 192 7.48 12.71 7.05
N ASP A 193 6.36 12.78 6.32
CA ASP A 193 5.03 12.79 6.93
C ASP A 193 4.76 11.49 7.70
N GLU A 194 5.12 10.35 7.13
CA GLU A 194 5.02 9.03 7.75
C GLU A 194 5.86 8.94 9.04
N TRP A 195 7.14 9.27 8.97
CA TRP A 195 8.03 9.27 10.14
C TRP A 195 7.58 10.24 11.23
N SER A 196 7.03 11.40 10.84
CA SER A 196 6.45 12.36 11.79
C SER A 196 5.32 11.73 12.61
N VAL A 197 4.43 10.95 11.97
CA VAL A 197 3.35 10.26 12.70
C VAL A 197 3.89 9.18 13.62
N TRP A 198 4.90 8.41 13.20
CA TRP A 198 5.55 7.42 14.06
C TRP A 198 6.14 8.03 15.32
N VAL A 199 6.92 9.12 15.18
CA VAL A 199 7.57 9.81 16.29
C VAL A 199 6.55 10.36 17.28
N GLN A 200 5.50 11.00 16.78
CA GLN A 200 4.41 11.51 17.61
C GLN A 200 3.67 10.37 18.34
N SER A 201 3.45 9.24 17.66
CA SER A 201 2.77 8.07 18.26
C SER A 201 3.60 7.43 19.37
N TRP A 202 4.94 7.39 19.26
CA TRP A 202 5.82 6.96 20.35
C TRP A 202 5.69 7.86 21.56
N ASN A 203 5.72 9.18 21.37
CA ASN A 203 5.54 10.14 22.46
C ASN A 203 4.21 9.91 23.19
N GLU A 204 3.10 9.80 22.45
CA GLU A 204 1.79 9.57 23.07
C GLU A 204 1.72 8.23 23.81
N ALA A 205 2.31 7.16 23.28
CA ALA A 205 2.35 5.86 23.98
C ALA A 205 3.23 5.88 25.24
N ILE A 206 4.27 6.73 25.29
CA ILE A 206 5.06 6.93 26.51
C ILE A 206 4.21 7.60 27.59
N LEU A 207 3.48 8.65 27.20
CA LEU A 207 2.69 9.50 28.11
C LEU A 207 1.37 8.85 28.56
N ASP A 208 0.68 8.13 27.67
CA ASP A 208 -0.58 7.44 27.96
C ASP A 208 -0.43 5.91 27.83
N PRO A 209 -0.47 5.17 28.95
CA PRO A 209 -0.46 3.71 28.94
C PRO A 209 -1.54 3.05 28.08
N SER A 210 -2.70 3.70 27.86
CA SER A 210 -3.80 3.15 27.07
C SER A 210 -3.42 2.94 25.59
N LEU A 211 -2.44 3.71 25.10
CA LEU A 211 -1.98 3.67 23.70
C LEU A 211 -0.83 2.68 23.48
N ARG A 212 -0.20 2.19 24.55
CA ARG A 212 0.97 1.29 24.48
C ARG A 212 0.68 -0.03 23.78
N ASP A 213 -0.48 -0.62 24.02
CA ASP A 213 -0.85 -1.90 23.40
C ASP A 213 -1.00 -1.78 21.89
N GLY A 214 -1.64 -0.70 21.43
CA GLY A 214 -1.76 -0.38 20.02
C GLY A 214 -0.39 -0.18 19.39
N GLN A 215 0.45 0.67 20.00
CA GLN A 215 1.80 0.95 19.52
C GLN A 215 2.68 -0.30 19.48
N ARG A 216 2.64 -1.11 20.54
CA ARG A 216 3.39 -2.38 20.63
C ARG A 216 3.00 -3.33 19.50
N GLY A 217 1.71 -3.42 19.17
CA GLY A 217 1.24 -4.26 18.06
C GLY A 217 1.83 -3.84 16.71
N VAL A 218 1.79 -2.55 16.39
CA VAL A 218 2.34 -2.03 15.12
C VAL A 218 3.86 -2.21 15.07
N TYR A 219 4.57 -1.88 16.15
CA TYR A 219 6.02 -2.03 16.20
C TYR A 219 6.49 -3.49 16.17
N ALA A 220 5.73 -4.41 16.79
CA ALA A 220 6.03 -5.84 16.72
C ALA A 220 5.94 -6.38 15.29
N GLY A 221 5.02 -5.86 14.46
CA GLY A 221 4.96 -6.18 13.03
C GLY A 221 6.23 -5.76 12.29
N TRP A 222 6.66 -4.50 12.47
CA TRP A 222 7.91 -3.98 11.90
C TRP A 222 9.14 -4.80 12.33
N HIS A 223 9.30 -5.05 13.63
CA HIS A 223 10.39 -5.87 14.15
C HIS A 223 10.33 -7.31 13.61
N GLY A 224 9.13 -7.87 13.46
CA GLY A 224 8.91 -9.21 12.89
C GLY A 224 9.46 -9.35 11.48
N VAL A 225 9.22 -8.36 10.61
CA VAL A 225 9.74 -8.33 9.24
C VAL A 225 11.27 -8.44 9.22
N VAL A 226 11.96 -7.63 10.02
CA VAL A 226 13.44 -7.65 10.09
C VAL A 226 13.94 -8.98 10.64
N LEU A 227 13.33 -9.46 11.73
CA LEU A 227 13.69 -10.73 12.36
C LEU A 227 13.55 -11.91 11.38
N ASP A 228 12.50 -11.94 10.58
CA ASP A 228 12.24 -13.02 9.63
C ASP A 228 13.23 -13.00 8.46
N LEU A 229 13.66 -11.82 8.00
CA LEU A 229 14.73 -11.71 7.01
C LEU A 229 16.07 -12.20 7.57
N VAL A 230 16.45 -11.78 8.78
CA VAL A 230 17.70 -12.24 9.42
C VAL A 230 17.69 -13.76 9.60
N ARG A 231 16.57 -14.33 10.07
CA ARG A 231 16.40 -15.79 10.18
C ARG A 231 16.46 -16.50 8.83
N THR A 232 16.01 -15.86 7.76
CA THR A 232 16.14 -16.40 6.41
C THR A 232 17.60 -16.43 5.97
N CYS A 233 18.36 -15.36 6.18
CA CYS A 233 19.81 -15.34 5.95
C CYS A 233 20.54 -16.42 6.75
N GLN A 234 20.12 -16.70 8.00
CA GLN A 234 20.68 -17.81 8.78
C GLN A 234 20.44 -19.18 8.14
N ARG A 235 19.22 -19.43 7.67
CA ARG A 235 18.88 -20.68 6.95
C ARG A 235 19.65 -20.83 5.64
N GLU A 236 19.99 -19.71 5.01
CA GLU A 236 20.80 -19.65 3.79
C GLU A 236 22.31 -19.70 4.06
N GLY A 237 22.75 -19.81 5.32
CA GLY A 237 24.17 -19.90 5.71
C GLY A 237 24.92 -18.56 5.66
N MET A 238 24.22 -17.44 5.50
CA MET A 238 24.83 -16.10 5.37
C MET A 238 25.06 -15.39 6.72
N ALA A 239 24.43 -15.88 7.80
CA ALA A 239 24.41 -15.23 9.12
C ALA A 239 24.67 -16.24 10.26
N GLU A 240 25.61 -17.18 10.06
CA GLU A 240 25.93 -18.21 11.06
C GLU A 240 26.37 -17.60 12.40
N GLY A 241 25.85 -18.14 13.51
CA GLY A 241 26.19 -17.70 14.87
C GLY A 241 25.64 -16.33 15.29
N VAL A 242 24.90 -15.63 14.42
CA VAL A 242 24.27 -14.35 14.73
C VAL A 242 23.07 -14.53 15.67
N ASP A 243 22.95 -13.70 16.71
CA ASP A 243 21.69 -13.59 17.45
C ASP A 243 20.69 -12.76 16.64
N ALA A 244 19.74 -13.44 15.99
CA ALA A 244 18.76 -12.79 15.12
C ALA A 244 17.84 -11.82 15.87
N GLN A 245 17.51 -12.10 17.14
CA GLN A 245 16.68 -11.19 17.96
C GLN A 245 17.46 -9.93 18.27
N ALA A 246 18.71 -10.08 18.73
CA ALA A 246 19.56 -8.94 19.06
C ALA A 246 19.92 -8.12 17.82
N LEU A 247 20.15 -8.75 16.65
CA LEU A 247 20.41 -8.02 15.42
C LEU A 247 19.18 -7.25 14.93
N ALA A 248 17.99 -7.87 14.93
CA ALA A 248 16.75 -7.20 14.56
C ALA A 248 16.46 -6.00 15.47
N ALA A 249 16.53 -6.18 16.79
CA ALA A 249 16.30 -5.12 17.76
C ALA A 249 17.30 -3.96 17.63
N ARG A 250 18.59 -4.26 17.40
CA ARG A 250 19.62 -3.24 17.16
C ARG A 250 19.35 -2.48 15.86
N PHE A 251 19.00 -3.19 14.79
CA PHE A 251 18.72 -2.56 13.50
C PHE A 251 17.48 -1.67 13.56
N THR A 252 16.35 -2.14 14.11
CA THR A 252 15.14 -1.32 14.19
C THR A 252 15.35 -0.08 15.06
N GLY A 253 16.04 -0.21 16.19
CA GLY A 253 16.40 0.94 17.03
C GLY A 253 17.34 1.93 16.34
N LEU A 254 18.28 1.44 15.53
CA LEU A 254 19.15 2.29 14.71
C LEU A 254 18.35 3.06 13.66
N VAL A 255 17.43 2.39 12.95
CA VAL A 255 16.53 3.03 11.98
C VAL A 255 15.75 4.16 12.64
N ASP A 256 15.10 3.88 13.78
CA ASP A 256 14.30 4.85 14.51
C ASP A 256 15.14 6.09 14.90
N GLY A 257 16.33 5.87 15.46
CA GLY A 257 17.22 6.94 15.91
C GLY A 257 17.82 7.77 14.77
N LEU A 258 18.13 7.14 13.62
CA LEU A 258 18.64 7.86 12.45
C LEU A 258 17.54 8.63 11.73
N ALA A 259 16.34 8.06 11.62
CA ALA A 259 15.18 8.75 11.04
C ALA A 259 14.87 10.04 11.82
N ILE A 260 14.85 9.99 13.16
CA ILE A 260 14.68 11.19 14.00
C ILE A 260 15.74 12.26 13.70
N GLN A 261 17.01 11.86 13.56
CA GLN A 261 18.11 12.81 13.25
C GLN A 261 17.92 13.46 11.88
N VAL A 262 17.51 12.69 10.86
CA VAL A 262 17.18 13.22 9.52
C VAL A 262 16.01 14.20 9.61
N LEU A 263 14.90 13.83 10.24
CA LEU A 263 13.72 14.69 10.34
C LEU A 263 13.98 15.97 11.14
N ALA A 264 14.79 15.89 12.20
CA ALA A 264 15.12 17.05 13.03
C ALA A 264 16.26 17.90 12.45
N GLY A 265 16.87 17.49 11.33
CA GLY A 265 18.02 18.17 10.74
C GLY A 265 19.21 18.25 11.71
N THR A 266 19.44 17.18 12.47
CA THR A 266 20.49 17.16 13.50
C THR A 266 21.85 16.80 12.89
N GLY A 267 22.81 17.72 13.00
CA GLY A 267 24.15 17.53 12.44
C GLY A 267 24.12 17.38 10.92
N ASP A 268 25.03 16.57 10.38
CA ASP A 268 25.13 16.29 8.93
C ASP A 268 24.34 15.03 8.52
N MET A 269 23.31 14.64 9.29
CA MET A 269 22.54 13.43 9.02
C MET A 269 21.49 13.66 7.93
N ASP A 270 21.74 13.14 6.73
CA ASP A 270 20.79 13.10 5.62
C ASP A 270 20.42 11.64 5.24
N ALA A 271 19.54 11.47 4.25
CA ALA A 271 19.12 10.16 3.78
C ALA A 271 20.27 9.31 3.21
N ALA A 272 21.28 9.95 2.61
CA ALA A 272 22.44 9.25 2.07
C ALA A 272 23.34 8.71 3.19
N ARG A 273 23.58 9.51 4.23
CA ARG A 273 24.34 9.11 5.40
C ARG A 273 23.61 8.04 6.22
N MET A 274 22.29 8.19 6.38
CA MET A 274 21.44 7.17 7.01
C MET A 274 21.56 5.83 6.29
N ARG A 275 21.46 5.81 4.95
CA ARG A 275 21.63 4.59 4.14
C ARG A 275 22.95 3.89 4.44
N GLU A 276 24.06 4.62 4.39
CA GLU A 276 25.40 4.04 4.64
C GLU A 276 25.48 3.41 6.02
N LEU A 277 25.01 4.11 7.07
CA LEU A 277 25.04 3.59 8.43
C LEU A 277 24.15 2.35 8.62
N LEU A 278 23.01 2.29 7.94
CA LEU A 278 22.12 1.14 7.97
C LEU A 278 22.70 -0.08 7.23
N LEU A 279 23.41 0.14 6.12
CA LEU A 279 24.15 -0.92 5.43
C LEU A 279 25.29 -1.45 6.31
N ASP A 280 26.06 -0.54 6.93
CA ASP A 280 27.18 -0.89 7.82
C ASP A 280 26.74 -1.68 9.05
N ALA A 281 25.49 -1.50 9.51
CA ALA A 281 24.95 -2.25 10.63
C ALA A 281 24.82 -3.76 10.36
N PHE A 282 24.70 -4.16 9.08
CA PHE A 282 24.63 -5.56 8.69
C PHE A 282 25.99 -6.14 8.27
N GLU A 283 26.91 -5.35 7.71
CA GLU A 283 28.19 -5.83 7.16
C GLU A 283 28.99 -6.79 8.05
N PRO A 284 29.07 -6.64 9.40
CA PRO A 284 29.75 -7.60 10.26
C PRO A 284 29.12 -8.99 10.31
N TYR A 285 27.88 -9.12 9.85
CA TYR A 285 27.04 -10.31 10.00
C TYR A 285 26.52 -10.85 8.67
N ILE A 286 26.22 -9.96 7.73
CA ILE A 286 25.62 -10.22 6.42
C ILE A 286 26.18 -9.18 5.45
N SER A 287 26.95 -9.58 4.45
CA SER A 287 27.43 -8.64 3.42
C SER A 287 26.28 -8.18 2.53
N LEU A 288 25.98 -6.88 2.60
CA LEU A 288 24.92 -6.23 1.81
C LEU A 288 25.48 -5.37 0.67
N ARG A 289 26.77 -5.07 0.69
CA ARG A 289 27.47 -4.42 -0.43
C ARG A 289 27.72 -5.47 -1.51
N LYS A 290 27.31 -5.17 -2.76
CA LYS A 290 27.67 -6.03 -3.91
C LYS A 290 29.19 -6.12 -3.94
N GLY A 291 29.72 -7.34 -4.08
CA GLY A 291 31.15 -7.53 -4.36
C GLY A 291 31.55 -6.66 -5.55
N SER A 292 32.57 -5.84 -5.34
CA SER A 292 33.20 -4.97 -6.35
C SER A 292 33.60 -5.73 -7.61
#